data_AF-A0A8T4QBP8-F1
#
_entry.id   AF-A0A8T4QBP8-F1
#
_cell.length_a   1.000
_cell.length_b   1.000
_cell.length_c   1.000
_cell.angle_alpha   90.00
_cell.angle_beta   90.00
_cell.angle_gamma   90.00
#
_symmetry.space_group_name_H-M   'P 1'
#
loop_
_entity.id
_entity.type
_entity.pdbx_description
1 polymer ?
#
loop_
_entity_poly.entity_id
_entity_poly.type
_entity_poly.pdbx_seq_one_letter_code
_entity_poly.pdbx_strand_id
1 'polypeptide(L)' 'MCGIWAEPRKRIFPLDLFSRILQDSSMKSLRHVALTGGEPFLLPNLEDYYAAARAHAPQAYINISTNGSLTERTMRFL' A
#
# COMPACT_ATOMS: atom_id res chain seq x y z
N MET A 1 5.60 19.15 5.49
CA MET A 1 4.81 19.50 4.29
C MET A 1 5.05 18.43 3.23
N CYS A 2 4.00 17.80 2.71
CA CYS A 2 4.11 16.79 1.65
C CYS A 2 4.14 17.48 0.29
N GLY A 3 5.09 17.12 -0.58
CA GLY A 3 5.26 17.68 -1.95
C GLY A 3 4.78 16.75 -3.07
N ILE A 4 4.25 15.56 -2.75
CA ILE A 4 3.91 14.53 -3.74
C ILE A 4 2.82 14.97 -4.74
N TRP A 5 2.01 15.97 -4.37
CA TRP A 5 1.00 16.58 -5.23
C TRP A 5 1.58 17.45 -6.35
N ALA A 6 2.83 17.92 -6.19
CA ALA A 6 3.53 18.72 -7.20
C ALA A 6 4.24 17.84 -8.25
N GLU A 7 4.29 16.52 -8.03
CA GLU A 7 4.84 15.59 -8.98
C GLU A 7 3.81 15.27 -10.08
N PRO A 8 4.24 15.04 -11.34
CA PRO A 8 3.36 14.52 -12.37
C PRO A 8 2.67 13.25 -11.88
N ARG A 9 1.38 13.08 -12.18
CA ARG A 9 0.61 11.88 -11.81
C ARG A 9 1.39 10.62 -12.21
N LYS A 10 1.98 9.95 -11.22
CA LYS A 10 2.64 8.67 -11.42
C LYS A 10 1.58 7.62 -11.72
N ARG A 11 1.89 6.70 -12.62
CA ARG A 11 1.06 5.52 -12.87
C ARG A 11 0.91 4.76 -11.55
N ILE A 12 -0.29 4.22 -11.32
CA ILE A 12 -0.51 3.27 -10.21
C ILE A 12 0.49 2.13 -10.38
N PHE A 13 1.21 1.82 -9.31
CA PHE A 13 2.19 0.74 -9.33
C PHE A 13 1.46 -0.59 -9.56
N PRO A 14 1.78 -1.40 -10.57
CA PRO A 14 1.00 -2.58 -10.90
C PRO A 14 0.95 -3.62 -9.77
N LEU A 15 -0.26 -4.14 -9.49
CA LEU A 15 -0.50 -5.12 -8.42
C LEU A 15 0.26 -6.44 -8.66
N ASP A 16 0.35 -6.89 -9.90
CA ASP A 16 1.08 -8.10 -10.28
C ASP A 16 2.58 -7.95 -10.00
N LEU A 17 3.16 -6.78 -10.31
CA LEU A 17 4.55 -6.48 -10.01
C LEU A 17 4.79 -6.38 -8.51
N PHE A 18 3.88 -5.74 -7.77
CA PHE A 18 3.93 -5.68 -6.31
C PHE A 18 3.96 -7.08 -5.68
N SER A 19 3.05 -7.94 -6.12
CA SER A 19 2.99 -9.33 -5.68
C SER A 19 4.28 -10.08 -6.00
N ARG A 20 4.84 -9.92 -7.21
CA ARG A 20 6.10 -10.56 -7.61
C ARG A 20 7.28 -10.13 -6.75
N ILE A 21 7.37 -8.84 -6.41
CA ILE A 21 8.44 -8.34 -5.54
C ILE A 21 8.35 -8.98 -4.16
N LEU A 22 7.15 -9.06 -3.58
CA LEU A 22 6.97 -9.66 -2.25
C LEU A 22 7.27 -11.17 -2.21
N GLN A 23 7.16 -11.86 -3.35
CA GLN A 23 7.52 -13.28 -3.47
C GLN A 23 9.02 -13.51 -3.64
N ASP A 24 9.81 -12.47 -3.90
CA ASP A 24 11.25 -12.59 -4.06
C ASP A 24 11.91 -13.10 -2.76
N SER A 25 12.86 -14.02 -2.90
CA SER A 25 13.58 -14.62 -1.77
C SER A 25 14.30 -13.61 -0.87
N SER A 26 14.70 -12.46 -1.43
CA SER A 26 15.31 -11.35 -0.70
C SER A 26 14.34 -10.63 0.24
N MET A 27 13.02 -10.77 0.01
CA MET A 27 11.98 -10.17 0.84
C MET A 27 11.55 -11.05 2.03
N LYS A 28 12.14 -12.24 2.22
CA LYS A 28 11.81 -13.13 3.35
C LYS A 28 12.02 -12.51 4.73
N SER A 29 12.96 -11.57 4.85
CA SER A 29 13.24 -10.85 6.10
C SER A 29 12.45 -9.54 6.23
N LEU A 30 11.58 -9.22 5.26
CA LEU A 30 10.78 -7.98 5.28
C LEU A 30 9.97 -7.91 6.57
N ARG A 31 10.13 -6.82 7.32
CA ARG A 31 9.44 -6.59 8.60
C ARG A 31 8.35 -5.52 8.51
N HIS A 32 8.40 -4.67 7.50
CA HIS A 32 7.48 -3.55 7.38
C HIS A 32 7.08 -3.35 5.92
N VAL A 33 5.78 -3.16 5.69
CA VAL A 33 5.22 -2.71 4.41
C VAL A 33 4.44 -1.43 4.70
N ALA A 34 4.83 -0.32 4.09
CA ALA A 34 4.09 0.92 4.17
C ALA A 34 3.30 1.14 2.87
N LEU A 35 1.98 1.07 2.94
CA LEU A 35 1.10 1.46 1.84
C LEU A 35 0.83 2.97 1.97
N THR A 36 1.52 3.74 1.14
CA THR A 36 1.57 5.21 1.19
C THR A 36 1.54 5.80 -0.21
N GLY A 37 1.56 7.13 -0.31
CA GLY A 37 1.54 7.88 -1.56
C GLY A 37 0.89 9.24 -1.36
N GLY A 38 -0.05 9.58 -2.26
CA GLY A 38 -0.97 10.70 -2.02
C GLY A 38 -1.92 10.36 -0.88
N GLU A 39 -3.17 10.04 -1.21
CA GLU A 39 -4.10 9.45 -0.25
C GLU A 39 -4.38 7.99 -0.65
N PRO A 40 -3.90 6.98 0.12
CA PRO A 40 -4.05 5.57 -0.23
C PRO A 40 -5.52 5.16 -0.43
N PHE A 41 -6.45 5.70 0.34
CA PHE A 41 -7.87 5.38 0.21
C PHE A 41 -8.53 5.98 -1.05
N LEU A 42 -7.82 6.76 -1.87
CA LEU A 42 -8.25 7.09 -3.23
C LEU A 42 -7.98 5.97 -4.23
N LEU A 43 -7.09 5.03 -3.92
CA LEU A 43 -6.82 3.87 -4.78
C LEU A 43 -8.00 2.90 -4.68
N PRO A 44 -8.74 2.62 -5.78
CA PRO A 44 -9.95 1.79 -5.71
C PRO A 44 -9.68 0.36 -5.22
N ASN A 45 -8.50 -0.18 -5.52
CA ASN A 45 -8.11 -1.55 -5.21
C ASN A 45 -7.00 -1.65 -4.14
N LEU A 46 -7.00 -0.74 -3.15
CA LEU A 46 -6.04 -0.74 -2.05
C LEU A 46 -6.06 -2.08 -1.28
N GLU A 47 -7.25 -2.64 -1.11
CA GLU A 47 -7.54 -3.91 -0.45
C GLU A 47 -6.77 -5.07 -1.08
N ASP A 48 -6.58 -5.05 -2.41
CA ASP A 48 -5.81 -6.09 -3.11
C ASP A 48 -4.31 -6.01 -2.79
N TYR A 49 -3.74 -4.80 -2.67
CA TYR A 49 -2.34 -4.64 -2.24
C TYR A 49 -2.16 -5.08 -0.80
N TYR A 50 -3.10 -4.74 0.07
CA TYR A 50 -3.09 -5.20 1.45
C TYR A 50 -3.14 -6.73 1.52
N ALA A 51 -4.04 -7.36 0.77
CA ALA A 51 -4.16 -8.81 0.70
C ALA A 51 -2.87 -9.47 0.18
N ALA A 52 -2.26 -8.93 -0.88
CA ALA A 52 -1.00 -9.42 -1.42
C ALA A 52 0.15 -9.31 -0.39
N ALA A 53 0.22 -8.20 0.34
CA ALA A 53 1.19 -8.01 1.42
C ALA A 53 0.99 -9.02 2.56
N ARG A 54 -0.25 -9.25 3.00
CA ARG A 54 -0.56 -10.27 4.02
C ARG A 54 -0.23 -11.68 3.55
N ALA A 55 -0.48 -12.01 2.29
CA ALA A 55 -0.26 -13.34 1.73
C ALA A 55 1.23 -13.66 1.55
N HIS A 56 2.02 -12.70 1.06
CA HIS A 56 3.42 -12.94 0.67
C HIS A 56 4.44 -12.47 1.71
N ALA A 57 4.06 -11.57 2.61
CA ALA A 57 4.89 -11.13 3.72
C ALA A 57 4.10 -11.17 5.05
N PRO A 58 3.60 -12.34 5.48
CA PRO A 58 2.77 -12.48 6.68
C PRO A 58 3.47 -12.02 7.98
N GLN A 59 4.81 -12.05 8.00
CA GLN A 59 5.65 -11.58 9.09
C GLN A 59 5.81 -10.06 9.14
N ALA A 60 5.45 -9.34 8.07
CA ALA A 60 5.62 -7.90 8.00
C ALA A 60 4.45 -7.17 8.66
N TYR A 61 4.78 -6.13 9.43
CA TYR A 61 3.81 -5.15 9.89
C TYR A 61 3.39 -4.26 8.71
N ILE A 62 2.10 -4.24 8.38
CA ILE A 62 1.56 -3.40 7.33
C ILE A 62 1.04 -2.11 7.96
N ASN A 63 1.56 -0.97 7.51
CA ASN A 63 1.02 0.34 7.85
C ASN A 63 0.33 0.95 6.62
N ILE A 64 -0.73 1.71 6.87
CA ILE A 64 -1.37 2.55 5.86
C ILE A 64 -1.39 3.97 6.41
N SER A 65 -0.74 4.89 5.72
CA SER A 65 -0.71 6.31 6.11
C SER A 65 -1.81 7.07 5.38
N THR A 66 -2.85 7.47 6.09
CA THR A 66 -3.98 8.25 5.53
C THR A 66 -4.04 9.66 6.10
N ASN A 67 -4.56 10.60 5.32
CA ASN A 67 -4.90 11.95 5.78
C ASN A 67 -6.25 12.01 6.52
N GLY A 68 -7.01 10.91 6.55
CA GLY A 68 -8.28 10.81 7.29
C GLY A 68 -9.49 11.47 6.61
N SER A 69 -9.35 12.03 5.41
CA SER A 69 -10.44 12.74 4.71
C SER A 69 -11.54 11.80 4.19
N LEU A 70 -11.22 10.51 3.96
CA LEU A 70 -12.16 9.49 3.47
C LEU A 70 -12.63 8.59 4.62
N THR A 71 -13.11 9.21 5.69
CA THR A 71 -13.38 8.55 6.99
C THR A 71 -14.23 7.29 6.84
N GLU A 72 -15.36 7.36 6.13
CA GLU A 72 -16.24 6.20 5.91
C GLU A 72 -15.52 5.02 5.23
N ARG A 73 -14.65 5.31 4.25
CA ARG A 73 -13.90 4.26 3.56
C ARG A 73 -12.82 3.70 4.48
N THR A 74 -12.10 4.55 5.20
CA THR A 74 -11.08 4.12 6.17
C THR A 74 -11.69 3.25 7.27
N MET A 75 -12.85 3.61 7.81
CA MET A 75 -13.52 2.85 8.87
C MET A 75 -14.05 1.49 8.40
N ARG A 76 -14.42 1.34 7.12
CA ARG A 76 -14.80 0.04 6.54
C ARG A 76 -13.61 -0.90 6.29
N PHE A 77 -12.40 -0.35 6.24
CA PHE A 77 -11.18 -1.11 5.98
C PHE A 77 -10.57 -1.68 7.27
N LEU A 78 -10.75 -0.98 8.40
CA LEU A 78 -10.36 -1.44 9.74
C LEU A 78 -11.22 -2.62 10.20
#